data_AF-A0A0S8HCU5-F1
#
_entry.id   AF-A0A0S8HCU5-F1
#
_cell.length_a   1.000
_cell.length_b   1.000
_cell.length_c   1.000
_cell.angle_alpha   90.00
_cell.angle_beta   90.00
_cell.angle_gamma   90.00
#
_symmetry.space_group_name_H-M   'P 1'
#
loop_
_entity.id
_entity.type
_entity.pdbx_description
1 polymer ?
#
loop_
_entity_poly.entity_id
_entity_poly.type
_entity_poly.pdbx_seq_one_letter_code
_entity_poly.pdbx_strand_id
1 'polypeptide(L)'
;MIADILKQFKIVSVTDNKLAELNSKKFSFLKIKIMNIKILVLIMIFPLVSINCIQDDLQNEKCDQLINEPYNFPIKPGDPEWSNFETDVERYNAVQIPESILKCLTDEALLQTCIDYPLYLDFTASSDTDPSTGFEKFLVKKFNGLQELFERKNIETILLDRYISEDMYSFVEKYYIFRLEYFFMFLSRESIISNLDENQVYNFIKNSLDKFDTIQNESPPYILRYSGVELIITYLMAKVMLYHNFLPFVNYYNSMGYINVSSVPPNKAVEYARQFIKQWS
;
A
#
# COMPACT_ATOMS: atom_id res chain seq x y z
N MET A 1 45.94 31.74 -8.92
CA MET A 1 44.60 31.57 -8.29
C MET A 1 44.59 31.87 -6.79
N ILE A 2 45.25 31.12 -5.90
CA ILE A 2 45.34 31.50 -4.46
C ILE A 2 46.21 32.74 -4.24
N ALA A 3 47.29 32.89 -5.02
CA ALA A 3 48.16 34.07 -4.97
C ALA A 3 47.49 35.37 -5.49
N ASP A 4 46.44 35.26 -6.32
CA ASP A 4 45.69 36.40 -6.86
C ASP A 4 44.60 36.88 -5.90
N ILE A 5 44.05 35.97 -5.09
CA ILE A 5 43.09 36.26 -4.02
C ILE A 5 43.77 37.05 -2.88
N LEU A 6 45.06 36.82 -2.63
CA LEU A 6 45.80 37.46 -1.54
C LEU A 6 46.27 38.89 -1.87
N LYS A 7 46.19 39.33 -3.13
CA LYS A 7 46.54 40.70 -3.55
C LYS A 7 45.41 41.74 -3.33
N GLN A 8 44.18 41.29 -3.07
CA GLN A 8 43.02 42.18 -2.88
C GLN A 8 42.86 42.74 -1.46
N PHE A 9 43.53 42.16 -0.46
CA PHE A 9 43.49 42.65 0.91
C PHE A 9 44.84 43.29 1.26
N LYS A 10 44.94 44.61 1.10
CA LYS A 10 46.05 45.45 1.59
C LYS A 10 46.21 45.28 3.11
N ILE A 11 46.96 44.26 3.56
CA ILE A 11 47.46 44.18 4.93
C ILE A 11 48.97 44.18 4.90
N VAL A 12 49.47 45.22 5.57
CA VAL A 12 50.83 45.70 5.70
C VAL A 12 51.77 44.65 6.30
N SER A 13 53.01 44.70 5.82
CA SER A 13 54.20 43.95 6.21
C SER A 13 54.39 43.74 7.72
N VAL A 14 54.54 42.49 8.14
CA VAL A 14 55.21 42.14 9.39
C VAL A 14 56.58 41.58 9.02
N THR A 15 57.64 42.21 9.53
CA THR A 15 59.05 41.93 9.29
C THR A 15 59.48 40.53 9.76
N ASP A 16 60.48 39.95 9.08
CA ASP A 16 60.97 38.57 9.20
C ASP A 16 61.41 38.12 10.61
N ASN A 17 61.61 39.04 11.55
CA ASN A 17 62.00 38.70 12.92
C ASN A 17 60.87 38.11 13.80
N LYS A 18 59.59 38.27 13.43
CA LYS A 18 58.47 37.59 14.15
C LYS A 18 58.26 36.14 13.70
N LEU A 19 58.74 35.77 12.52
CA LEU A 19 58.56 34.44 11.94
C LEU A 19 59.49 33.39 12.59
N ALA A 20 60.68 33.80 13.03
CA ALA A 20 61.64 32.92 13.71
C ALA A 20 61.20 32.55 15.14
N GLU A 21 60.57 33.48 15.88
CA GLU A 21 60.09 33.24 17.25
C GLU A 21 58.83 32.36 17.30
N LEU A 22 58.01 32.39 16.24
CA LEU A 22 56.85 31.51 16.06
C LEU A 22 57.24 30.06 15.71
N ASN A 23 58.38 29.84 15.05
CA ASN A 23 58.84 28.51 14.66
C ASN A 23 59.48 27.71 15.81
N SER A 24 60.13 28.35 16.79
CA SER A 24 60.69 27.64 17.95
C SER A 24 59.63 27.18 18.96
N LYS A 25 58.54 27.96 19.13
CA LYS A 25 57.38 27.57 19.96
C LYS A 25 56.49 26.51 19.31
N LYS A 26 56.41 26.46 17.98
CA LYS A 26 55.62 25.44 17.25
C LYS A 26 56.16 24.01 17.41
N PHE A 27 57.45 23.83 17.59
CA PHE A 27 58.06 22.48 17.67
C PHE A 27 57.93 21.81 19.05
N SER A 28 57.76 22.55 20.16
CA SER A 28 57.54 21.92 21.48
C SER A 28 56.08 21.46 21.68
N PHE A 29 55.10 22.17 21.11
CA PHE A 29 53.69 21.77 21.13
C PHE A 29 53.38 20.57 20.20
N LEU A 30 54.19 20.35 19.15
CA LEU A 30 53.95 19.27 18.19
C LEU A 30 54.33 17.88 18.72
N LYS A 31 55.28 17.78 19.67
CA LYS A 31 55.65 16.51 20.31
C LYS A 31 54.62 16.00 21.32
N ILE A 32 53.81 16.89 21.91
CA ILE A 32 52.79 16.52 22.91
C ILE A 32 51.50 16.02 22.24
N LYS A 33 51.22 16.37 20.97
CA LYS A 33 50.04 15.86 20.25
C LYS A 33 50.22 14.48 19.63
N ILE A 34 51.43 14.08 19.23
CA ILE A 34 51.64 12.80 18.52
C ILE A 34 51.59 11.59 19.48
N MET A 35 51.91 11.77 20.77
CA MET A 35 51.87 10.69 21.76
C MET A 35 50.45 10.40 22.28
N ASN A 36 49.51 11.34 22.15
CA ASN A 36 48.11 11.17 22.55
C ASN A 36 47.16 10.77 21.41
N ILE A 37 47.58 10.86 20.14
CA ILE A 37 46.77 10.41 19.00
C ILE A 37 46.76 8.87 18.90
N LYS A 38 47.86 8.19 19.23
CA LYS A 38 47.86 6.71 19.28
C LYS A 38 46.98 6.17 20.41
N ILE A 39 46.92 6.86 21.55
CA ILE A 39 46.06 6.50 22.69
C ILE A 39 44.58 6.78 22.37
N LEU A 40 44.26 7.89 21.68
CA LEU A 40 42.90 8.19 21.25
C LEU A 40 42.37 7.22 20.17
N VAL A 41 43.22 6.76 19.25
CA VAL A 41 42.82 5.79 18.21
C VAL A 41 42.62 4.39 18.78
N LEU A 42 43.35 4.01 19.85
CA LEU A 42 43.15 2.75 20.57
C LEU A 42 41.87 2.75 21.44
N ILE A 43 41.42 3.90 21.95
CA ILE A 43 40.18 4.04 22.73
C ILE A 43 38.94 4.08 21.83
N MET A 44 39.05 4.48 20.56
CA MET A 44 37.94 4.47 19.61
C MET A 44 37.69 3.11 18.92
N ILE A 45 38.54 2.09 19.15
CA ILE A 45 38.41 0.75 18.55
C ILE A 45 37.92 -0.32 19.56
N PHE A 46 37.78 0.02 20.86
CA PHE A 46 37.25 -0.89 21.88
C PHE A 46 36.43 -0.05 22.90
N PRO A 47 35.08 -0.04 22.81
CA PRO A 47 34.25 -1.24 22.74
C PRO A 47 33.38 -1.28 21.47
N LEU A 48 33.92 -1.90 20.42
CA LEU A 48 33.15 -2.65 19.42
C LEU A 48 32.88 -4.09 19.89
N VAL A 49 33.07 -4.39 21.18
CA VAL A 49 32.75 -5.68 21.83
C VAL A 49 32.21 -5.42 23.25
N SER A 50 31.01 -4.86 23.34
CA SER A 50 30.04 -5.07 24.44
C SER A 50 28.71 -4.37 24.15
N ILE A 51 28.24 -4.46 22.91
CA ILE A 51 26.81 -4.43 22.59
C ILE A 51 26.52 -5.76 21.88
N ASN A 52 26.82 -6.87 22.55
CA ASN A 52 26.00 -8.05 22.32
C ASN A 52 24.70 -7.75 23.03
N CYS A 53 23.70 -7.42 22.20
CA CYS A 53 22.28 -7.53 22.47
C CYS A 53 21.83 -7.04 23.85
N ILE A 54 21.62 -5.73 24.00
CA ILE A 54 20.22 -5.37 24.25
C ILE A 54 19.58 -5.66 22.91
N GLN A 55 19.11 -6.90 22.77
CA GLN A 55 18.07 -7.18 21.84
C GLN A 55 17.01 -6.15 22.22
N ASP A 56 16.80 -5.17 21.35
CA ASP A 56 15.48 -4.58 21.28
C ASP A 56 14.54 -5.78 21.10
N ASP A 57 14.06 -6.31 22.22
CA ASP A 57 12.80 -7.02 22.35
C ASP A 57 11.66 -6.00 22.19
N LEU A 58 11.80 -5.07 21.23
CA LEU A 58 10.67 -4.48 20.55
C LEU A 58 10.17 -5.55 19.58
N GLN A 59 9.47 -6.52 20.17
CA GLN A 59 8.58 -7.52 19.57
C GLN A 59 8.59 -7.53 18.03
N ASN A 60 9.60 -8.14 17.42
CA ASN A 60 9.26 -9.09 16.38
C ASN A 60 8.72 -10.30 17.14
N GLU A 61 7.45 -10.23 17.56
CA GLU A 61 6.72 -11.40 18.04
C GLU A 61 6.75 -12.41 16.89
N LYS A 62 7.73 -13.28 16.96
CA LYS A 62 7.88 -14.36 16.02
C LYS A 62 6.67 -15.25 16.26
N CYS A 63 5.83 -15.37 15.24
CA CYS A 63 4.68 -16.23 15.29
C CYS A 63 5.14 -17.67 15.47
N ASP A 64 4.96 -18.20 16.68
CA ASP A 64 5.28 -19.59 17.00
C ASP A 64 4.41 -20.55 16.17
N GLN A 65 3.19 -20.10 15.83
CA GLN A 65 2.27 -20.82 14.97
C GLN A 65 1.48 -19.83 14.10
N LEU A 66 1.36 -20.14 12.81
CA LEU A 66 0.50 -19.39 11.89
C LEU A 66 -0.97 -19.69 12.15
N ILE A 67 -1.79 -18.65 12.01
CA ILE A 67 -3.25 -18.69 12.17
C ILE A 67 -3.87 -18.71 10.78
N ASN A 68 -4.52 -19.82 10.45
CA ASN A 68 -5.16 -20.05 9.15
C ASN A 68 -6.64 -19.67 9.14
N GLU A 69 -7.22 -19.40 10.30
CA GLU A 69 -8.62 -19.01 10.42
C GLU A 69 -8.76 -17.48 10.45
N PRO A 70 -9.80 -16.92 9.81
CA PRO A 70 -10.07 -15.48 9.88
C PRO A 70 -10.30 -15.04 11.33
N TYR A 71 -9.85 -13.84 11.67
CA TYR A 71 -10.06 -13.27 12.98
C TYR A 71 -11.55 -12.97 13.19
N ASN A 72 -12.11 -13.54 14.25
CA ASN A 72 -13.48 -13.28 14.66
C ASN A 72 -13.52 -12.07 15.60
N PHE A 73 -14.06 -10.96 15.13
CA PHE A 73 -14.18 -9.73 15.91
C PHE A 73 -15.07 -9.96 17.15
N PRO A 74 -14.54 -9.72 18.37
CA PRO A 74 -15.24 -10.07 19.61
C PRO A 74 -16.48 -9.22 19.85
N ILE A 75 -16.48 -7.96 19.37
CA ILE A 75 -17.61 -7.05 19.46
C ILE A 75 -17.77 -6.37 18.10
N LYS A 76 -18.98 -6.43 17.54
CA LYS A 76 -19.33 -5.88 16.22
C LYS A 76 -20.74 -5.29 16.23
N PRO A 77 -21.12 -4.46 15.22
CA PRO A 77 -22.47 -3.93 15.12
C PRO A 77 -23.53 -5.02 15.23
N GLY A 78 -24.49 -4.82 16.14
CA GLY A 78 -25.55 -5.78 16.45
C GLY A 78 -25.36 -6.56 17.76
N ASP A 79 -24.13 -6.62 18.28
CA ASP A 79 -23.87 -7.20 19.61
C ASP A 79 -24.41 -6.27 20.72
N PRO A 80 -24.91 -6.79 21.86
CA PRO A 80 -25.42 -5.96 22.96
C PRO A 80 -24.38 -4.94 23.46
N GLU A 81 -23.13 -5.37 23.60
CA GLU A 81 -22.01 -4.56 24.06
C GLU A 81 -21.65 -3.43 23.09
N TRP A 82 -21.96 -3.58 21.79
CA TRP A 82 -21.69 -2.56 20.78
C TRP A 82 -22.44 -1.25 21.06
N SER A 83 -23.64 -1.36 21.62
CA SER A 83 -24.48 -0.20 21.96
C SER A 83 -23.91 0.67 23.09
N ASN A 84 -22.92 0.16 23.84
CA ASN A 84 -22.25 0.90 24.91
C ASN A 84 -21.16 1.86 24.39
N PHE A 85 -20.73 1.74 23.12
CA PHE A 85 -19.76 2.64 22.53
C PHE A 85 -20.43 3.96 22.12
N GLU A 86 -20.05 5.06 22.76
CA GLU A 86 -20.62 6.39 22.56
C GLU A 86 -19.98 7.10 21.37
N THR A 87 -18.70 6.82 21.11
CA THR A 87 -17.91 7.50 20.07
C THR A 87 -17.47 6.56 18.95
N ASP A 88 -17.22 7.11 17.76
CA ASP A 88 -16.66 6.34 16.65
C ASP A 88 -15.26 5.83 16.96
N VAL A 89 -14.48 6.57 17.77
CA VAL A 89 -13.14 6.15 18.20
C VAL A 89 -13.21 4.84 19.00
N GLU A 90 -14.15 4.72 19.93
CA GLU A 90 -14.37 3.49 20.69
C GLU A 90 -14.76 2.33 19.78
N ARG A 91 -15.66 2.58 18.81
CA ARG A 91 -16.07 1.58 17.81
C ARG A 91 -14.90 1.11 16.96
N TYR A 92 -14.07 2.03 16.44
CA TYR A 92 -12.89 1.69 15.65
C TYR A 92 -11.87 0.90 16.47
N ASN A 93 -11.66 1.27 17.74
CA ASN A 93 -10.74 0.55 18.62
C ASN A 93 -11.23 -0.87 18.94
N ALA A 94 -12.54 -1.07 19.10
CA ALA A 94 -13.14 -2.37 19.38
C ALA A 94 -12.98 -3.39 18.24
N VAL A 95 -12.79 -2.92 17.01
CA VAL A 95 -12.63 -3.76 15.81
C VAL A 95 -11.20 -3.74 15.24
N GLN A 96 -10.19 -3.42 16.06
CA GLN A 96 -8.79 -3.68 15.71
C GLN A 96 -8.43 -5.14 15.97
N ILE A 97 -7.49 -5.67 15.19
CA ILE A 97 -6.91 -6.99 15.45
C ILE A 97 -5.76 -6.81 16.46
N PRO A 98 -5.67 -7.59 17.55
CA PRO A 98 -4.51 -7.53 18.44
C PRO A 98 -3.21 -7.79 17.66
N GLU A 99 -2.17 -7.01 17.91
CA GLU A 99 -0.91 -7.07 17.13
C GLU A 99 -0.29 -8.48 17.11
N SER A 100 -0.33 -9.17 18.24
CA SER A 100 0.13 -10.55 18.41
C SER A 100 -0.62 -11.57 17.55
N ILE A 101 -1.85 -11.27 17.16
CA ILE A 101 -2.66 -12.09 16.25
C ILE A 101 -2.42 -11.64 14.81
N LEU A 102 -2.41 -10.33 14.56
CA LEU A 102 -2.33 -9.72 13.23
C LEU A 102 -1.11 -10.23 12.45
N LYS A 103 0.07 -10.22 13.09
CA LYS A 103 1.31 -10.69 12.47
C LYS A 103 1.34 -12.19 12.20
N CYS A 104 0.48 -12.96 12.89
CA CYS A 104 0.43 -14.41 12.78
C CYS A 104 -0.64 -14.93 11.84
N LEU A 105 -1.53 -14.08 11.34
CA LEU A 105 -2.47 -14.45 10.28
C LEU A 105 -1.71 -14.79 8.99
N THR A 106 -2.08 -15.92 8.39
CA THR A 106 -1.73 -16.21 7.00
C THR A 106 -2.38 -15.19 6.06
N ASP A 107 -1.86 -15.07 4.84
CA ASP A 107 -2.37 -14.12 3.86
C ASP A 107 -3.85 -14.39 3.53
N GLU A 108 -4.25 -15.66 3.43
CA GLU A 108 -5.65 -16.07 3.20
C GLU A 108 -6.56 -15.68 4.38
N ALA A 109 -6.11 -15.97 5.62
CA ALA A 109 -6.85 -15.64 6.83
C ALA A 109 -6.98 -14.11 7.01
N LEU A 110 -5.90 -13.37 6.75
CA LEU A 110 -5.90 -11.91 6.82
C LEU A 110 -6.79 -11.29 5.75
N LEU A 111 -6.73 -11.77 4.51
CA LEU A 111 -7.60 -11.30 3.44
C LEU A 111 -9.07 -11.51 3.80
N GLN A 112 -9.43 -12.72 4.25
CA GLN A 112 -10.81 -13.02 4.63
C GLN A 112 -11.24 -12.18 5.84
N THR A 113 -10.37 -11.98 6.83
CA THR A 113 -10.61 -11.07 7.97
C THR A 113 -10.90 -9.65 7.49
N CYS A 114 -10.14 -9.14 6.53
CA CYS A 114 -10.33 -7.81 5.96
C CYS A 114 -11.63 -7.70 5.16
N ILE A 115 -11.98 -8.75 4.40
CA ILE A 115 -13.27 -8.84 3.70
C ILE A 115 -14.42 -8.86 4.70
N ASP A 116 -14.27 -9.51 5.84
CA ASP A 116 -15.31 -9.63 6.87
C ASP A 116 -15.35 -8.44 7.85
N TYR A 117 -14.48 -7.43 7.66
CA TYR A 117 -14.37 -6.27 8.54
C TYR A 117 -15.74 -5.65 8.92
N PRO A 118 -16.09 -5.48 10.20
CA PRO A 118 -17.46 -5.13 10.59
C PRO A 118 -17.92 -3.74 10.15
N LEU A 119 -16.99 -2.78 10.01
CA LEU A 119 -17.30 -1.39 9.65
C LEU A 119 -17.02 -1.08 8.18
N TYR A 120 -17.09 -2.09 7.31
CA TYR A 120 -16.77 -1.89 5.89
C TYR A 120 -17.67 -0.91 5.16
N LEU A 121 -18.87 -0.62 5.66
CA LEU A 121 -19.76 0.36 5.05
C LEU A 121 -19.28 1.80 5.28
N ASP A 122 -18.33 2.03 6.20
CA ASP A 122 -17.86 3.40 6.50
C ASP A 122 -17.20 4.08 5.29
N PHE A 123 -16.76 3.34 4.26
CA PHE A 123 -16.29 3.98 3.02
C PHE A 123 -17.37 4.82 2.34
N THR A 124 -18.66 4.49 2.52
CA THR A 124 -19.77 5.23 1.92
C THR A 124 -20.10 6.51 2.67
N ALA A 125 -19.44 6.78 3.81
CA ALA A 125 -19.65 7.99 4.59
C ALA A 125 -18.97 9.23 3.97
N SER A 126 -18.18 9.06 2.90
CA SER A 126 -17.60 10.21 2.19
C SER A 126 -18.60 10.91 1.29
N SER A 127 -18.56 12.24 1.27
CA SER A 127 -19.26 13.08 0.28
C SER A 127 -18.43 13.32 -0.99
N ASP A 128 -17.22 12.77 -1.06
CA ASP A 128 -16.34 12.92 -2.22
C ASP A 128 -16.88 12.14 -3.42
N THR A 129 -16.64 12.66 -4.62
CA THR A 129 -17.12 12.06 -5.88
C THR A 129 -16.35 10.79 -6.26
N ASP A 130 -15.19 10.55 -5.65
CA ASP A 130 -14.39 9.34 -5.84
C ASP A 130 -14.52 8.42 -4.60
N PRO A 131 -15.19 7.26 -4.74
CA PRO A 131 -15.35 6.28 -3.64
C PRO A 131 -14.03 5.80 -3.03
N SER A 132 -12.92 5.83 -3.78
CA SER A 132 -11.60 5.44 -3.27
C SER A 132 -11.09 6.37 -2.17
N THR A 133 -11.53 7.63 -2.16
CA THR A 133 -11.18 8.60 -1.10
C THR A 133 -11.80 8.19 0.23
N GLY A 134 -13.08 7.77 0.21
CA GLY A 134 -13.77 7.27 1.39
C GLY A 134 -13.12 5.99 1.92
N PHE A 135 -12.81 5.05 1.02
CA PHE A 135 -12.12 3.81 1.35
C PHE A 135 -10.79 4.05 2.06
N GLU A 136 -9.92 4.90 1.49
CA GLU A 136 -8.62 5.21 2.07
C GLU A 136 -8.74 5.94 3.42
N LYS A 137 -9.63 6.94 3.51
CA LYS A 137 -9.79 7.79 4.70
C LYS A 137 -10.44 7.06 5.87
N PHE A 138 -11.49 6.28 5.61
CA PHE A 138 -12.32 5.72 6.67
C PHE A 138 -11.98 4.26 6.99
N LEU A 139 -11.38 3.52 6.06
CA LEU A 139 -11.06 2.10 6.28
C LEU A 139 -9.56 1.88 6.38
N VAL A 140 -8.80 2.13 5.31
CA VAL A 140 -7.35 1.82 5.26
C VAL A 140 -6.60 2.52 6.39
N LYS A 141 -6.82 3.82 6.60
CA LYS A 141 -6.12 4.58 7.66
C LYS A 141 -6.56 4.26 9.08
N LYS A 142 -7.69 3.59 9.28
CA LYS A 142 -8.28 3.37 10.61
C LYS A 142 -8.26 1.92 11.07
N PHE A 143 -8.10 0.96 10.16
CA PHE A 143 -8.12 -0.46 10.47
C PHE A 143 -6.77 -1.11 10.18
N ASN A 144 -6.12 -1.61 11.24
CA ASN A 144 -4.79 -2.21 11.15
C ASN A 144 -4.72 -3.47 10.26
N GLY A 145 -5.81 -4.23 10.12
CA GLY A 145 -5.86 -5.37 9.22
C GLY A 145 -5.65 -4.99 7.74
N LEU A 146 -6.28 -3.91 7.28
CA LEU A 146 -6.08 -3.43 5.90
C LEU A 146 -4.68 -2.86 5.71
N GLN A 147 -4.12 -2.19 6.71
CA GLN A 147 -2.76 -1.66 6.67
C GLN A 147 -1.75 -2.80 6.49
N GLU A 148 -1.85 -3.82 7.33
CA GLU A 148 -1.04 -5.03 7.23
C GLU A 148 -1.24 -5.73 5.88
N LEU A 149 -2.49 -5.92 5.44
CA LEU A 149 -2.80 -6.63 4.20
C LEU A 149 -2.11 -5.97 2.99
N PHE A 150 -2.16 -4.65 2.88
CA PHE A 150 -1.56 -3.93 1.76
C PHE A 150 -0.04 -3.78 1.86
N GLU A 151 0.56 -4.14 2.99
CA GLU A 151 2.01 -4.26 3.16
C GLU A 151 2.52 -5.69 2.89
N ARG A 152 1.62 -6.68 2.75
CA ARG A 152 2.00 -8.06 2.43
C ARG A 152 2.64 -8.14 1.04
N LYS A 153 3.68 -8.97 0.95
CA LYS A 153 4.34 -9.27 -0.31
C LYS A 153 3.39 -10.03 -1.24
N ASN A 154 3.41 -9.70 -2.52
CA ASN A 154 2.59 -10.32 -3.58
C ASN A 154 1.07 -10.17 -3.36
N ILE A 155 0.64 -9.13 -2.65
CA ILE A 155 -0.78 -8.88 -2.36
C ILE A 155 -1.63 -8.77 -3.64
N GLU A 156 -1.08 -8.24 -4.74
CA GLU A 156 -1.75 -8.17 -6.03
C GLU A 156 -2.12 -9.55 -6.59
N THR A 157 -1.22 -10.53 -6.42
CA THR A 157 -1.45 -11.91 -6.82
C THR A 157 -2.55 -12.55 -5.97
N ILE A 158 -2.47 -12.38 -4.64
CA ILE A 158 -3.45 -12.93 -3.69
C ILE A 158 -4.87 -12.39 -3.97
N LEU A 159 -4.99 -11.08 -4.21
CA LEU A 159 -6.28 -10.46 -4.52
C LEU A 159 -6.82 -10.92 -5.87
N LEU A 160 -5.96 -11.04 -6.88
CA LEU A 160 -6.33 -11.53 -8.21
C LEU A 160 -6.84 -12.97 -8.15
N ASP A 161 -6.13 -13.86 -7.47
CA ASP A 161 -6.51 -15.26 -7.33
C ASP A 161 -7.84 -15.40 -6.59
N ARG A 162 -8.06 -14.59 -5.54
CA ARG A 162 -9.38 -14.50 -4.88
C ARG A 162 -10.46 -14.09 -5.88
N TYR A 163 -10.25 -13.02 -6.65
CA TYR A 163 -11.23 -12.55 -7.63
C TYR A 163 -11.58 -13.59 -8.70
N ILE A 164 -10.56 -14.25 -9.24
CA ILE A 164 -10.72 -15.24 -10.31
C ILE A 164 -11.50 -16.46 -9.81
N SER A 165 -11.14 -16.96 -8.62
CA SER A 165 -11.75 -18.15 -8.01
C SER A 165 -13.18 -17.94 -7.53
N GLU A 166 -13.57 -16.70 -7.22
CA GLU A 166 -14.86 -16.39 -6.62
C GLU A 166 -16.01 -16.42 -7.65
N ASP A 167 -17.03 -17.24 -7.42
CA ASP A 167 -18.25 -17.17 -8.20
C ASP A 167 -19.07 -15.91 -7.82
N MET A 168 -19.32 -15.02 -8.78
CA MET A 168 -19.98 -13.73 -8.49
C MET A 168 -21.41 -13.91 -7.99
N TYR A 169 -22.11 -14.94 -8.46
CA TYR A 169 -23.46 -15.23 -7.97
C TYR A 169 -23.41 -15.62 -6.48
N SER A 170 -22.61 -16.62 -6.15
CA SER A 170 -22.41 -17.08 -4.77
C SER A 170 -21.91 -15.95 -3.87
N PHE A 171 -21.02 -15.09 -4.37
CA PHE A 171 -20.53 -13.96 -3.59
C PHE A 171 -21.64 -12.96 -3.29
N VAL A 172 -22.45 -12.57 -4.29
CA VAL A 172 -23.55 -11.61 -4.08
C VAL A 172 -24.67 -12.19 -3.20
N GLU A 173 -24.93 -13.49 -3.32
CA GLU A 173 -25.87 -14.20 -2.45
C GLU A 173 -25.37 -14.26 -1.00
N LYS A 174 -24.09 -14.57 -0.81
CA LYS A 174 -23.45 -14.66 0.52
C LYS A 174 -23.20 -13.30 1.15
N TYR A 175 -22.79 -12.34 0.33
CA TYR A 175 -22.34 -11.02 0.72
C TYR A 175 -23.10 -9.99 -0.11
N TYR A 176 -23.95 -9.20 0.54
CA TYR A 176 -24.66 -8.10 -0.10
C TYR A 176 -23.72 -7.23 -0.96
N ILE A 177 -24.25 -6.63 -2.01
CA ILE A 177 -23.48 -5.88 -3.04
C ILE A 177 -22.40 -4.94 -2.49
N PHE A 178 -22.66 -4.25 -1.38
CA PHE A 178 -21.69 -3.33 -0.78
C PHE A 178 -20.40 -4.01 -0.31
N ARG A 179 -20.44 -5.29 0.06
CA ARG A 179 -19.25 -6.05 0.41
C ARG A 179 -18.42 -6.39 -0.81
N LEU A 180 -19.09 -6.67 -1.94
CA LEU A 180 -18.41 -6.88 -3.21
C LEU A 180 -17.79 -5.58 -3.71
N GLU A 181 -18.51 -4.46 -3.64
CA GLU A 181 -17.96 -3.13 -3.92
C GLU A 181 -16.74 -2.84 -3.03
N TYR A 182 -16.84 -3.12 -1.74
CA TYR A 182 -15.75 -2.98 -0.79
C TYR A 182 -14.53 -3.83 -1.17
N PHE A 183 -14.70 -5.11 -1.50
CA PHE A 183 -13.60 -5.95 -1.99
C PHE A 183 -13.00 -5.43 -3.30
N PHE A 184 -13.84 -4.93 -4.21
CA PHE A 184 -13.38 -4.32 -5.46
C PHE A 184 -12.59 -3.02 -5.24
N MET A 185 -12.82 -2.29 -4.14
CA MET A 185 -11.94 -1.18 -3.78
C MET A 185 -10.50 -1.65 -3.54
N PHE A 186 -10.29 -2.89 -3.05
CA PHE A 186 -8.95 -3.44 -2.81
C PHE A 186 -8.24 -3.64 -4.15
N LEU A 187 -8.89 -4.34 -5.08
CA LEU A 187 -8.38 -4.60 -6.43
C LEU A 187 -8.16 -3.32 -7.21
N SER A 188 -9.01 -2.30 -7.00
CA SER A 188 -8.93 -1.05 -7.75
C SER A 188 -7.77 -0.15 -7.34
N ARG A 189 -7.04 -0.45 -6.27
CA ARG A 189 -5.93 0.40 -5.80
C ARG A 189 -4.86 0.52 -6.88
N GLU A 190 -4.33 1.72 -7.05
CA GLU A 190 -3.21 1.99 -7.98
C GLU A 190 -2.01 1.10 -7.68
N SER A 191 -1.64 0.94 -6.40
CA SER A 191 -0.55 0.08 -5.95
C SER A 191 -0.77 -1.42 -6.23
N ILE A 192 -2.00 -1.84 -6.51
CA ILE A 192 -2.33 -3.21 -6.88
C ILE A 192 -2.30 -3.34 -8.40
N ILE A 193 -3.09 -2.52 -9.11
CA ILE A 193 -3.21 -2.61 -10.56
C ILE A 193 -1.87 -2.39 -11.26
N SER A 194 -1.09 -1.40 -10.85
CA SER A 194 0.20 -1.08 -11.49
C SER A 194 1.26 -2.16 -11.33
N ASN A 195 1.11 -3.06 -10.35
CA ASN A 195 2.05 -4.15 -10.07
C ASN A 195 1.66 -5.49 -10.72
N LEU A 196 0.51 -5.56 -11.40
CA LEU A 196 0.14 -6.77 -12.14
C LEU A 196 1.12 -7.01 -13.30
N ASP A 197 1.61 -8.23 -13.47
CA ASP A 197 2.38 -8.61 -14.64
C ASP A 197 1.50 -8.82 -15.88
N GLU A 198 2.12 -8.97 -17.05
CA GLU A 198 1.44 -9.18 -18.33
C GLU A 198 0.43 -10.34 -18.31
N ASN A 199 0.78 -11.48 -17.71
CA ASN A 199 -0.11 -12.64 -17.62
C ASN A 199 -1.27 -12.38 -16.66
N GLN A 200 -0.99 -11.71 -15.54
CA GLN A 200 -2.00 -11.31 -14.56
C GLN A 200 -3.01 -10.34 -15.17
N VAL A 201 -2.54 -9.36 -15.95
CA VAL A 201 -3.41 -8.42 -16.70
C VAL A 201 -4.29 -9.18 -17.68
N TYR A 202 -3.73 -10.10 -18.48
CA TYR A 202 -4.50 -10.91 -19.40
C TYR A 202 -5.56 -11.75 -18.68
N ASN A 203 -5.17 -12.48 -17.64
CA ASN A 203 -6.07 -13.33 -16.86
C ASN A 203 -7.17 -12.52 -16.20
N PHE A 204 -6.86 -11.34 -15.66
CA PHE A 204 -7.83 -10.43 -15.09
C PHE A 204 -8.86 -10.01 -16.14
N ILE A 205 -8.43 -9.44 -17.26
CA ILE A 205 -9.35 -8.92 -18.30
C ILE A 205 -10.20 -10.06 -18.87
N LYS A 206 -9.61 -11.23 -19.12
CA LYS A 206 -10.33 -12.40 -19.63
C LYS A 206 -11.41 -12.86 -18.66
N ASN A 207 -11.04 -13.06 -17.40
CA ASN A 207 -11.96 -13.56 -16.38
C ASN A 207 -13.06 -12.54 -16.06
N SER A 208 -12.75 -11.24 -16.07
CA SER A 208 -13.73 -10.16 -15.97
C SER A 208 -14.72 -10.16 -17.13
N LEU A 209 -14.26 -10.38 -18.37
CA LEU A 209 -15.14 -10.52 -19.53
C LEU A 209 -16.05 -11.74 -19.42
N ASP A 210 -15.49 -12.89 -19.02
CA ASP A 210 -16.27 -14.13 -18.86
C ASP A 210 -17.36 -13.94 -17.80
N LYS A 211 -17.04 -13.33 -16.65
CA LYS A 211 -18.02 -12.97 -15.61
C LYS A 211 -19.09 -12.00 -16.13
N PHE A 212 -18.69 -10.97 -16.88
CA PHE A 212 -19.64 -10.03 -17.49
C PHE A 212 -20.58 -10.75 -18.46
N ASP A 213 -20.06 -11.61 -19.33
CA ASP A 213 -20.84 -12.35 -20.32
C ASP A 213 -21.78 -13.37 -19.68
N THR A 214 -21.37 -14.03 -18.60
CA THR A 214 -22.25 -14.89 -17.79
C THR A 214 -23.42 -14.08 -17.23
N ILE A 215 -23.18 -12.90 -16.66
CA ILE A 215 -24.26 -12.07 -16.12
C ILE A 215 -25.22 -11.59 -17.22
N GLN A 216 -24.72 -11.25 -18.42
CA GLN A 216 -25.56 -10.77 -19.53
C GLN A 216 -26.38 -11.88 -20.19
N ASN A 217 -25.79 -13.06 -20.40
CA ASN A 217 -26.32 -14.08 -21.32
C ASN A 217 -26.99 -15.25 -20.60
N GLU A 218 -26.54 -15.60 -19.39
CA GLU A 218 -27.28 -16.53 -18.56
C GLU A 218 -28.51 -15.77 -18.01
N SER A 219 -29.58 -16.43 -17.58
CA SER A 219 -30.65 -15.72 -16.85
C SER A 219 -30.15 -15.56 -15.42
N PRO A 220 -29.37 -14.52 -15.09
CA PRO A 220 -28.76 -14.51 -13.78
C PRO A 220 -29.89 -14.30 -12.78
N PRO A 221 -29.77 -14.84 -11.55
CA PRO A 221 -30.76 -14.59 -10.53
C PRO A 221 -30.99 -13.09 -10.39
N TYR A 222 -32.24 -12.68 -10.16
CA TYR A 222 -32.68 -11.28 -10.18
C TYR A 222 -31.69 -10.35 -9.46
N ILE A 223 -31.11 -10.81 -8.35
CA ILE A 223 -30.11 -10.08 -7.56
C ILE A 223 -28.93 -9.55 -8.39
N LEU A 224 -28.37 -10.32 -9.32
CA LEU A 224 -27.22 -9.89 -10.13
C LEU A 224 -27.62 -8.80 -11.13
N ARG A 225 -28.80 -8.90 -11.75
CA ARG A 225 -29.26 -7.93 -12.75
C ARG A 225 -29.48 -6.52 -12.17
N TYR A 226 -29.82 -6.43 -10.89
CA TYR A 226 -30.09 -5.15 -10.21
C TYR A 226 -28.99 -4.74 -9.23
N SER A 227 -27.93 -5.53 -9.11
CA SER A 227 -26.82 -5.26 -8.20
C SER A 227 -25.84 -4.19 -8.72
N GLY A 228 -25.76 -3.96 -10.03
CA GLY A 228 -24.73 -3.07 -10.59
C GLY A 228 -23.32 -3.71 -10.64
N VAL A 229 -23.18 -5.02 -10.38
CA VAL A 229 -21.91 -5.77 -10.51
C VAL A 229 -21.24 -5.53 -11.86
N GLU A 230 -22.03 -5.49 -12.94
CA GLU A 230 -21.56 -5.20 -14.30
C GLU A 230 -20.80 -3.87 -14.41
N LEU A 231 -21.30 -2.82 -13.73
CA LEU A 231 -20.65 -1.52 -13.70
C LEU A 231 -19.29 -1.59 -13.02
N ILE A 232 -19.18 -2.39 -11.97
CA ILE A 232 -17.93 -2.53 -11.23
C ILE A 232 -16.90 -3.34 -12.04
N ILE A 233 -17.33 -4.44 -12.67
CA ILE A 233 -16.46 -5.25 -13.55
C ILE A 233 -15.93 -4.40 -14.71
N THR A 234 -16.82 -3.64 -15.36
CA THR A 234 -16.42 -2.77 -16.49
C THR A 234 -15.51 -1.61 -16.05
N TYR A 235 -15.75 -1.02 -14.88
CA TYR A 235 -14.84 -0.05 -14.27
C TYR A 235 -13.45 -0.63 -14.04
N LEU A 236 -13.33 -1.83 -13.46
CA LEU A 236 -12.04 -2.44 -13.18
C LEU A 236 -11.28 -2.78 -14.47
N MET A 237 -11.95 -3.35 -15.48
CA MET A 237 -11.33 -3.60 -16.79
C MET A 237 -10.79 -2.31 -17.41
N ALA A 238 -11.58 -1.23 -17.39
CA ALA A 238 -11.17 0.08 -17.87
C ALA A 238 -9.92 0.60 -17.13
N LYS A 239 -9.91 0.46 -15.80
CA LYS A 239 -8.77 0.89 -14.97
C LYS A 239 -7.51 0.08 -15.29
N VAL A 240 -7.61 -1.24 -15.38
CA VAL A 240 -6.47 -2.12 -15.72
C VAL A 240 -5.93 -1.79 -17.11
N MET A 241 -6.79 -1.67 -18.13
CA MET A 241 -6.37 -1.29 -19.49
C MET A 241 -5.68 0.09 -19.54
N LEU A 242 -6.12 1.04 -18.71
CA LEU A 242 -5.52 2.37 -18.61
C LEU A 242 -4.13 2.30 -18.00
N TYR A 243 -3.97 1.66 -16.84
CA TYR A 243 -2.70 1.57 -16.12
C TYR A 243 -1.63 0.78 -16.90
N HIS A 244 -2.05 -0.24 -17.65
CA HIS A 244 -1.17 -1.06 -18.48
C HIS A 244 -1.01 -0.55 -19.92
N ASN A 245 -1.40 0.71 -20.17
CA ASN A 245 -1.18 1.41 -21.44
C ASN A 245 -1.71 0.66 -22.68
N PHE A 246 -2.87 0.03 -22.59
CA PHE A 246 -3.51 -0.56 -23.77
C PHE A 246 -3.95 0.54 -24.74
N LEU A 247 -3.10 0.83 -25.74
CA LEU A 247 -3.19 2.03 -26.58
C LEU A 247 -4.58 2.29 -27.20
N PRO A 248 -5.32 1.30 -27.73
CA PRO A 248 -6.67 1.54 -28.24
C PRO A 248 -7.60 2.13 -27.18
N PHE A 249 -7.56 1.61 -25.95
CA PHE A 249 -8.37 2.11 -24.85
C PHE A 249 -7.87 3.47 -24.34
N VAL A 250 -6.56 3.65 -24.19
CA VAL A 250 -5.96 4.93 -23.76
C VAL A 250 -6.35 6.06 -24.71
N ASN A 251 -6.28 5.83 -26.02
CA ASN A 251 -6.67 6.83 -27.02
C ASN A 251 -8.15 7.21 -26.92
N TYR A 252 -9.02 6.22 -26.70
CA TYR A 252 -10.44 6.47 -26.45
C TYR A 252 -10.66 7.28 -25.17
N TYR A 253 -10.05 6.86 -24.07
CA TYR A 253 -10.12 7.55 -22.78
C TYR A 253 -9.66 9.01 -22.89
N ASN A 254 -8.54 9.26 -23.57
CA ASN A 254 -8.03 10.61 -23.80
C ASN A 254 -8.97 11.44 -24.68
N SER A 255 -9.66 10.83 -25.65
CA SER A 255 -10.65 11.52 -26.50
C SER A 255 -11.88 11.99 -25.71
N MET A 256 -12.16 11.41 -24.54
CA MET A 256 -13.21 11.87 -23.63
C MET A 256 -12.78 13.12 -22.83
N GLY A 257 -11.52 13.55 -22.92
CA GLY A 257 -11.01 14.73 -22.21
C GLY A 257 -10.51 14.44 -20.79
N TYR A 258 -9.94 13.25 -20.55
CA TYR A 258 -9.39 12.83 -19.23
C TYR A 258 -10.39 12.91 -18.08
N ILE A 259 -11.66 12.57 -18.35
CA ILE A 259 -12.69 12.44 -17.32
C ILE A 259 -12.33 11.23 -16.42
N ASN A 260 -12.84 11.18 -15.18
CA ASN A 260 -12.66 10.01 -14.31
C ASN A 260 -12.99 8.70 -15.05
N VAL A 261 -12.19 7.65 -14.87
CA VAL A 261 -12.40 6.32 -15.47
C VAL A 261 -13.79 5.74 -15.15
N SER A 262 -14.40 6.15 -14.03
CA SER A 262 -15.80 5.83 -13.69
C SER A 262 -16.83 6.38 -14.68
N SER A 263 -16.45 7.34 -15.52
CA SER A 263 -17.31 7.92 -16.57
C SER A 263 -17.21 7.17 -17.90
N VAL A 264 -16.33 6.18 -18.01
CA VAL A 264 -16.23 5.33 -19.20
C VAL A 264 -17.53 4.52 -19.35
N PRO A 265 -18.24 4.61 -20.48
CA PRO A 265 -19.43 3.81 -20.72
C PRO A 265 -19.12 2.31 -20.62
N PRO A 266 -19.92 1.51 -19.88
CA PRO A 266 -19.67 0.07 -19.71
C PRO A 266 -19.48 -0.69 -21.01
N ASN A 267 -20.30 -0.40 -22.02
CA ASN A 267 -20.21 -1.02 -23.35
C ASN A 267 -18.86 -0.74 -24.05
N LYS A 268 -18.26 0.43 -23.80
CA LYS A 268 -16.95 0.79 -24.37
C LYS A 268 -15.82 0.07 -23.64
N ALA A 269 -15.88 -0.05 -22.31
CA ALA A 269 -14.93 -0.86 -21.55
C ALA A 269 -14.94 -2.32 -22.04
N VAL A 270 -16.12 -2.92 -22.24
CA VAL A 270 -16.26 -4.29 -22.79
C VAL A 270 -15.72 -4.39 -24.22
N GLU A 271 -16.05 -3.44 -25.09
CA GLU A 271 -15.54 -3.41 -26.48
C GLU A 271 -14.01 -3.48 -26.52
N TYR A 272 -13.34 -2.62 -25.75
CA TYR A 272 -11.88 -2.57 -25.70
C TYR A 272 -11.27 -3.77 -24.98
N ALA A 273 -11.91 -4.28 -23.93
CA ALA A 273 -11.47 -5.52 -23.28
C ALA A 273 -11.50 -6.70 -24.26
N ARG A 274 -12.55 -6.82 -25.11
CA ARG A 274 -12.58 -7.85 -26.17
C ARG A 274 -11.49 -7.63 -27.22
N GLN A 275 -11.17 -6.39 -27.56
CA GLN A 275 -10.05 -6.09 -28.45
C GLN A 275 -8.70 -6.48 -27.82
N PHE A 276 -8.52 -6.21 -26.52
CA PHE A 276 -7.34 -6.59 -25.75
C PHE A 276 -7.10 -8.11 -25.84
N ILE A 277 -8.12 -8.91 -25.54
CA ILE A 277 -8.00 -10.38 -25.59
C ILE A 277 -7.64 -10.89 -26.99
N LYS A 278 -8.20 -10.29 -28.05
CA LYS A 278 -7.89 -10.65 -29.44
C LYS A 278 -6.47 -10.31 -29.87
N GLN A 279 -5.85 -9.30 -29.27
CA GLN A 279 -4.46 -8.96 -29.58
C GLN A 279 -3.46 -9.88 -28.88
N TRP A 280 -3.91 -10.54 -27.81
CA TRP A 280 -3.11 -11.48 -27.01
C TRP A 280 -3.17 -12.93 -27.53
N SER A 281 -4.20 -13.27 -28.29
CA SER A 281 -4.41 -14.59 -28.93
C SER A 281 -3.73 -14.69 -30.30
#